data_AF-A0A955BP25-F1
#
_entry.id   AF-A0A955BP25-F1
#
_cell.length_a   1.000
_cell.length_b   1.000
_cell.length_c   1.000
_cell.angle_alpha   90.00
_cell.angle_beta   90.00
_cell.angle_gamma   90.00
#
_symmetry.space_group_name_H-M   'P 1'
#
loop_
_entity.id
_entity.type
_entity.pdbx_description
1 polymer ?
#
loop_
_entity_poly.entity_id
_entity_poly.type
_entity_poly.pdbx_seq_one_letter_code
_entity_poly.pdbx_strand_id
1 'polypeptide(L)'
;MTIPAERTRSLLHAGGFLVELARNESLPLSIRQRAAAIARHFPTIEDLHHMSAPPGPLHLEAKLTPPDCEDESGCGEFGPLRYSTRISWPGASRNG
;
A
#
# COMPACT_ATOMS: atom_id res chain seq x y z
N MET A 1 0.51 -3.10 23.57
CA MET A 1 0.01 -1.85 22.94
C MET A 1 0.62 -1.79 21.55
N THR A 2 -0.13 -1.43 20.51
CA THR A 2 0.48 -1.21 19.18
C THR A 2 1.06 0.18 19.09
N ILE A 3 2.35 0.29 18.77
CA ILE A 3 3.03 1.57 18.60
C ILE A 3 2.63 2.22 17.26
N PRO A 4 2.73 3.55 17.13
CA PRO A 4 2.36 4.25 15.88
C PRO A 4 3.04 3.66 14.64
N ALA A 5 4.33 3.29 14.74
CA ALA A 5 5.07 2.67 13.64
C ALA A 5 4.49 1.31 13.20
N GLU A 6 4.05 0.48 14.15
CA GLU A 6 3.40 -0.79 13.85
C GLU A 6 2.07 -0.58 13.13
N ARG A 7 1.26 0.40 13.54
CA ARG A 7 0.00 0.71 12.84
C ARG A 7 0.25 1.18 11.41
N THR A 8 1.25 2.03 11.22
CA THR A 8 1.65 2.49 9.89
C THR A 8 2.06 1.32 9.00
N ARG A 9 2.89 0.40 9.52
CA ARG A 9 3.29 -0.82 8.80
C ARG A 9 2.08 -1.71 8.47
N SER A 10 1.17 -1.92 9.43
CA SER A 10 -0.05 -2.70 9.21
C SER A 10 -0.95 -2.11 8.13
N LEU A 11 -1.12 -0.79 8.08
CA LEU A 11 -1.90 -0.14 7.04
C LEU A 11 -1.27 -0.33 5.66
N LEU A 12 0.05 -0.11 5.53
CA LEU A 12 0.77 -0.30 4.28
C LEU A 12 0.69 -1.75 3.77
N HIS A 13 0.83 -2.72 4.66
CA HIS A 13 0.73 -4.14 4.33
C HIS A 13 -0.70 -4.53 3.90
N ALA A 14 -1.72 -4.07 4.63
CA ALA A 14 -3.10 -4.31 4.27
C ALA A 14 -3.45 -3.73 2.89
N GLY A 15 -2.94 -2.53 2.59
CA GLY A 15 -3.04 -1.93 1.25
C GLY A 15 -2.40 -2.81 0.17
N GLY A 16 -1.17 -3.29 0.40
CA GLY A 16 -0.45 -4.19 -0.52
C GLY A 16 -1.22 -5.49 -0.77
N PHE A 17 -1.71 -6.14 0.29
CA PHE A 17 -2.51 -7.37 0.17
C PHE A 17 -3.81 -7.17 -0.63
N LEU A 18 -4.49 -6.04 -0.48
CA LEU A 18 -5.67 -5.73 -1.29
C LEU A 18 -5.34 -5.58 -2.78
N VAL A 19 -4.13 -5.06 -3.09
CA VAL A 19 -3.64 -5.02 -4.47
C VAL A 19 -3.41 -6.42 -5.03
N GLU A 20 -2.83 -7.32 -4.23
CA GLU A 20 -2.65 -8.73 -4.58
C GLU A 20 -3.98 -9.40 -4.90
N LEU A 21 -4.97 -9.25 -4.03
CA LEU A 21 -6.30 -9.81 -4.25
C LEU A 21 -6.96 -9.26 -5.53
N ALA A 22 -6.78 -7.99 -5.84
CA ALA A 22 -7.34 -7.40 -7.05
C ALA A 22 -6.66 -7.89 -8.35
N ARG A 23 -5.37 -8.23 -8.28
CA ARG A 23 -4.60 -8.77 -9.42
C ARG A 23 -4.76 -10.27 -9.58
N ASN A 24 -5.14 -10.99 -8.52
CA ASN A 24 -5.27 -12.44 -8.55
C ASN A 24 -6.46 -12.90 -9.41
N GLU A 25 -6.16 -13.44 -10.60
CA GLU A 25 -7.16 -13.90 -11.58
C GLU A 25 -7.90 -15.17 -11.16
N SER A 26 -7.40 -15.91 -10.16
CA SER A 26 -8.12 -17.06 -9.59
C SER A 26 -9.34 -16.66 -8.76
N LEU A 27 -9.45 -15.38 -8.37
CA LEU A 27 -10.55 -14.86 -7.57
C LEU A 27 -11.69 -14.34 -8.45
N PRO A 28 -12.95 -14.44 -7.98
CA PRO A 28 -14.09 -13.86 -8.68
C PRO A 28 -13.91 -12.36 -8.95
N LEU A 29 -14.37 -11.90 -10.12
CA LEU A 29 -14.27 -10.49 -10.52
C LEU A 29 -14.85 -9.53 -9.47
N SER A 30 -15.95 -9.91 -8.81
CA SER A 30 -16.58 -9.12 -7.74
C SER A 30 -15.66 -8.90 -6.53
N ILE A 31 -14.88 -9.92 -6.16
CA ILE A 31 -13.89 -9.82 -5.07
C ILE A 31 -12.74 -8.91 -5.48
N ARG A 32 -12.23 -9.08 -6.70
CA ARG A 32 -11.13 -8.26 -7.24
C ARG A 32 -11.51 -6.79 -7.33
N GLN A 33 -12.71 -6.49 -7.82
CA GLN A 33 -13.25 -5.13 -7.89
C GLN A 33 -13.42 -4.51 -6.50
N ARG A 34 -13.93 -5.28 -5.53
CA ARG A 34 -14.05 -4.81 -4.15
C ARG A 34 -12.69 -4.54 -3.52
N ALA A 35 -11.72 -5.43 -3.70
CA ALA A 35 -10.36 -5.24 -3.22
C ALA A 35 -9.72 -3.98 -3.82
N ALA A 36 -9.87 -3.77 -5.14
CA ALA A 36 -9.41 -2.55 -5.81
C ALA A 36 -10.08 -1.28 -5.28
N ALA A 37 -11.39 -1.32 -5.03
CA ALA A 37 -12.12 -0.18 -4.46
C ALA A 37 -11.60 0.18 -3.07
N ILE A 38 -11.38 -0.81 -2.20
CA ILE A 38 -10.85 -0.60 -0.84
C ILE A 38 -9.41 -0.10 -0.90
N ALA A 39 -8.55 -0.71 -1.73
CA ALA A 39 -7.12 -0.36 -1.84
C ALA A 39 -6.88 1.12 -2.18
N ARG A 40 -7.79 1.77 -2.91
CA ARG A 40 -7.68 3.20 -3.27
C ARG A 40 -7.75 4.15 -2.08
N HIS A 41 -8.24 3.68 -0.94
CA HIS A 41 -8.34 4.47 0.29
C HIS A 41 -7.17 4.25 1.25
N PHE A 42 -6.28 3.30 0.95
CA PHE A 42 -5.10 3.07 1.76
C PHE A 42 -3.97 4.04 1.38
N PRO A 43 -3.26 4.61 2.37
CA PRO A 43 -2.13 5.48 2.10
C PRO A 43 -0.98 4.65 1.51
N THR A 44 -0.22 5.24 0.60
CA THR A 44 1.06 4.67 0.17
C THR A 44 2.20 5.11 1.09
N ILE A 45 3.37 4.47 0.97
CA ILE A 45 4.57 4.90 1.70
C ILE A 45 4.87 6.39 1.45
N GLU A 46 4.69 6.82 0.20
CA GLU A 46 4.93 8.19 -0.22
C GLU A 46 3.89 9.15 0.39
N ASP A 47 2.60 8.77 0.43
CA ASP A 47 1.55 9.56 1.10
C ASP A 47 1.92 9.80 2.58
N LEU A 48 2.41 8.77 3.27
CA LEU A 48 2.83 8.88 4.68
C LEU A 48 4.06 9.75 4.86
N HIS A 49 5.04 9.67 3.95
CA HIS A 49 6.23 10.51 3.99
C HIS A 49 5.86 11.99 3.78
N HIS A 50 4.89 12.30 2.91
CA HIS A 50 4.39 13.65 2.75
C HIS A 50 3.60 14.15 3.96
N MET A 51 2.83 13.28 4.62
CA MET A 51 2.05 13.63 5.81
C MET A 51 2.91 13.76 7.08
N SER A 52 4.05 13.07 7.15
CA SER A 52 4.97 13.16 8.29
C SER A 52 5.97 14.31 8.19
N ALA A 53 6.09 14.94 7.02
CA ALA A 53 6.97 16.09 6.83
C ALA A 53 6.42 17.32 7.59
N PRO A 54 7.19 17.94 8.49
CA PRO A 54 6.75 19.15 9.16
C PRO A 54 6.59 20.29 8.14
N PRO A 55 5.49 21.06 8.19
CA PRO A 55 5.33 22.22 7.32
C PRO A 55 6.27 23.34 7.80
N GLY A 56 7.42 23.53 7.15
CA GLY A 56 8.34 24.63 7.47
C GLY A 56 9.64 24.63 6.65
N PRO A 57 10.35 25.78 6.56
CA PRO A 57 11.51 25.97 5.68
C PRO A 57 12.81 25.30 6.17
N LEU A 58 12.74 24.44 7.19
CA LEU A 58 13.90 23.67 7.64
C LEU A 58 14.02 22.41 6.80
N HIS A 59 14.43 22.61 5.54
CA HIS A 59 15.02 21.59 4.68
C HIS A 59 16.42 21.24 5.19
N LEU A 60 16.52 20.75 6.42
CA LEU A 60 17.68 20.00 6.87
C LEU A 60 17.25 18.55 6.86
N GLU A 61 17.94 17.76 6.05
CA GLU A 61 17.66 16.37 5.69
C GLU A 61 17.48 15.43 6.89
N ALA A 62 16.36 15.57 7.61
CA ALA A 62 15.79 14.50 8.40
C ALA A 62 15.14 13.55 7.41
N LYS A 63 15.99 12.85 6.66
CA LYS A 63 15.64 11.68 5.88
C LYS A 63 15.13 10.68 6.91
N LEU A 64 13.83 10.74 7.19
CA LEU A 64 13.12 9.69 7.89
C LEU A 64 13.33 8.47 7.02
N THR A 65 14.35 7.69 7.35
CA THR A 65 14.61 6.41 6.71
C THR A 65 13.26 5.71 6.70
N PRO A 66 12.70 5.39 5.52
CA PRO A 66 11.48 4.60 5.44
C PRO A 66 11.71 3.42 6.38
N PRO A 67 10.75 3.08 7.27
CA PRO A 67 10.95 2.01 8.24
C PRO A 67 11.49 0.82 7.48
N ASP A 68 12.78 0.55 7.67
CA ASP A 68 13.48 -0.47 6.93
C ASP A 68 12.68 -1.74 7.18
N CYS A 69 12.19 -2.33 6.09
CA CYS A 69 11.31 -3.49 6.12
C CYS A 69 12.06 -4.77 6.54
N GLU A 70 13.15 -4.61 7.27
CA GLU A 70 14.00 -5.66 7.84
C GLU A 70 13.24 -6.32 8.99
N ASP A 71 12.27 -7.14 8.63
CA ASP A 71 12.27 -8.54 9.03
C ASP A 71 11.22 -9.32 8.23
N GLU A 72 11.72 -10.40 7.66
CA GLU A 72 11.13 -11.32 6.69
C GLU A 72 9.95 -12.12 7.25
N SER A 73 9.09 -12.62 6.35
CA SER A 73 8.02 -13.63 6.56
C SER A 73 6.56 -13.17 6.70
N GLY A 74 6.23 -11.89 6.49
CA GLY A 74 4.83 -11.43 6.54
C GLY A 74 4.32 -10.65 5.32
N CYS A 75 5.20 -10.27 4.40
CA CYS A 75 4.83 -9.49 3.22
C CYS A 75 4.44 -10.43 2.09
N GLY A 76 3.23 -10.28 1.56
CA GLY A 76 2.89 -10.85 0.26
C GLY A 76 3.87 -10.39 -0.82
N GLU A 77 3.82 -11.05 -1.98
CA GLU A 77 4.73 -10.91 -3.12
C GLU A 77 5.05 -9.44 -3.51
N PHE A 78 4.15 -8.49 -3.22
CA PHE A 78 4.30 -7.10 -3.64
C PHE A 78 4.76 -6.14 -2.53
N GLY A 79 4.88 -6.61 -1.28
CA GLY A 79 5.32 -5.77 -0.17
C GLY A 79 4.35 -4.62 0.18
N PRO A 80 4.82 -3.56 0.85
CA PRO A 80 3.98 -2.44 1.28
C PRO A 80 3.44 -1.62 0.09
N LEU A 81 2.26 -1.02 0.26
CA LEU A 81 1.61 -0.21 -0.77
C LEU A 81 2.47 1.00 -1.18
N ARG A 82 2.75 1.13 -2.47
CA ARG A 82 3.52 2.21 -3.10
C ARG A 82 2.71 2.84 -4.23
N TYR A 83 3.08 4.02 -4.71
CA TYR A 83 2.41 4.59 -5.88
C TYR A 83 2.48 3.69 -7.10
N SER A 84 3.62 3.02 -7.32
CA SER A 84 3.82 2.08 -8.43
C SER A 84 2.94 0.83 -8.36
N THR A 85 2.44 0.48 -7.16
CA THR A 85 1.56 -0.68 -6.98
C THR A 85 0.08 -0.31 -7.01
N ARG A 86 -0.29 0.98 -7.13
CA ARG A 86 -1.69 1.38 -7.32
C ARG A 86 -2.26 0.76 -8.60
N ILE A 87 -3.44 0.18 -8.46
CA ILE A 87 -4.09 -0.62 -9.49
C ILE A 87 -4.93 0.28 -10.39
N SER A 88 -4.83 0.08 -11.70
CA SER A 88 -5.90 0.41 -12.62
C SER A 88 -7.09 -0.52 -12.40
N TRP A 89 -8.30 -0.04 -12.67
CA TRP A 89 -9.54 -0.78 -12.42
C TRP A 89 -9.50 -2.16 -13.11
N PRO A 90 -9.78 -3.28 -12.41
CA PRO A 90 -9.82 -4.59 -13.04
C PRO A 90 -10.99 -4.63 -14.05
N GLY A 91 -10.65 -4.56 -15.33
CA GLY A 91 -11.60 -4.67 -16.42
C GLY A 91 -12.18 -6.07 -16.49
N ALA A 92 -13.47 -6.19 -16.79
CA ALA A 92 -14.00 -7.44 -17.33
C ALA A 92 -13.25 -7.69 -18.65
N SER A 93 -12.51 -8.80 -18.75
CA SER A 93 -11.91 -9.22 -20.02
C SER A 93 -13.01 -9.19 -21.08
N ARG A 94 -12.90 -8.26 -22.03
CA ARG A 94 -13.80 -8.17 -23.16
C ARG A 94 -13.35 -9.27 -24.14
N ASN A 95 -13.85 -10.48 -23.91
CA ASN A 95 -13.61 -11.62 -24.80
C ASN A 95 -14.09 -11.24 -26.21
N GLY A 96 -13.18 -11.34 -27.17
CA GLY A 96 -13.46 -11.32 -28.61
C GLY A 96 -13.48 -12.75 -29.15
#